data_AF-A0A9N9K6I5-F1
#
_entry.id   AF-A0A9N9K6I5-F1
#
_cell.length_a   1.000
_cell.length_b   1.000
_cell.length_c   1.000
_cell.angle_alpha   90.00
_cell.angle_beta   90.00
_cell.angle_gamma   90.00
#
_symmetry.space_group_name_H-M   'P 1'
#
loop_
_entity.id
_entity.type
_entity.pdbx_description
1 polymer ?
#
loop_
_entity_poly.entity_id
_entity_poly.type
_entity_poly.pdbx_seq_one_letter_code
_entity_poly.pdbx_strand_id
1 'polypeptide(L)'
;KNYVETEINSATDNPLIDTDQQTVFHSGNFLGQYIAFSMDLLRHSLGLIAKHIDTQIALLVSPEFNNNNLPPSLIENPNNNIQFGLKGLQICANSIMPILLHQGNHITHLYPTHAEQYNQNINSQSFASSNLTWNSIEIMKHYLAISLIFAIQSIELKTFTEFQNYNTRAYLSPKLIPLYKTIYEILGCEISEQKPLIRYIHEQSLDSYVHKLVDDLNNPNGSILKSI
;
A
#
# COMPACT_ATOMS: atom_id res chain seq x y z
N LYS A 1 -16.82 0.68 3.72
CA LYS A 1 -16.98 0.01 5.03
C LYS A 1 -18.45 -0.33 5.28
N ASN A 2 -19.32 0.66 5.52
CA ASN A 2 -20.75 0.43 5.83
C ASN A 2 -21.45 -0.55 4.88
N TYR A 3 -21.29 -0.41 3.56
CA TYR A 3 -21.89 -1.35 2.60
C TYR A 3 -21.46 -2.81 2.79
N VAL A 4 -20.19 -3.05 3.12
CA VAL A 4 -19.67 -4.41 3.38
C VAL A 4 -20.17 -4.94 4.72
N GLU A 5 -20.24 -4.07 5.73
CA GLU A 5 -20.80 -4.41 7.05
C GLU A 5 -22.31 -4.67 7.01
N THR A 6 -23.05 -4.01 6.12
CA THR A 6 -24.44 -4.37 5.86
C THR A 6 -24.51 -5.73 5.18
N GLU A 7 -23.78 -5.95 4.09
CA GLU A 7 -23.84 -7.19 3.31
C GLU A 7 -23.51 -8.44 4.14
N ILE A 8 -22.47 -8.38 4.98
CA ILE A 8 -22.08 -9.52 5.83
C ILE A 8 -23.18 -9.92 6.84
N ASN A 9 -24.09 -8.99 7.15
CA ASN A 9 -25.22 -9.19 8.07
C ASN A 9 -26.57 -9.32 7.33
N SER A 10 -26.56 -9.43 5.99
CA SER A 10 -27.77 -9.57 5.17
C SER A 10 -28.14 -11.04 4.96
N ALA A 11 -29.44 -11.33 4.83
CA ALA A 11 -29.92 -12.60 4.27
C ALA A 11 -29.85 -12.52 2.74
N THR A 12 -28.96 -13.29 2.13
CA THR A 12 -28.64 -13.26 0.69
C THR A 12 -29.06 -14.50 -0.08
N ASP A 13 -29.62 -15.50 0.61
CA ASP A 13 -30.23 -16.67 -0.01
C ASP A 13 -31.62 -16.34 -0.61
N ASN A 14 -32.19 -17.33 -1.30
CA ASN A 14 -33.49 -17.21 -1.92
C ASN A 14 -34.13 -18.60 -2.08
N PRO A 15 -35.42 -18.80 -1.70
CA PRO A 15 -36.38 -17.80 -1.24
C PRO A 15 -36.25 -17.41 0.24
N LEU A 16 -36.77 -16.24 0.61
CA LEU A 16 -36.86 -15.79 2.00
C LEU A 16 -38.18 -16.25 2.63
N ILE A 17 -38.13 -16.62 3.90
CA ILE A 17 -39.29 -17.12 4.66
C ILE A 17 -39.64 -16.11 5.76
N ASP A 18 -40.84 -15.55 5.72
CA ASP A 18 -41.42 -14.75 6.80
C ASP A 18 -42.36 -15.64 7.62
N THR A 19 -41.91 -16.02 8.82
CA THR A 19 -42.66 -16.88 9.73
C THR A 19 -43.82 -16.17 10.39
N ASP A 20 -43.76 -14.85 10.56
CA ASP A 20 -44.83 -14.09 11.22
C ASP A 20 -46.02 -13.93 10.28
N GLN A 21 -45.74 -13.71 9.00
CA GLN A 21 -46.76 -13.61 7.94
C GLN A 21 -47.08 -14.94 7.26
N GLN A 22 -46.40 -16.03 7.63
CA GLN A 22 -46.55 -17.36 7.01
C GLN A 22 -46.41 -17.30 5.47
N THR A 23 -45.45 -16.50 4.98
CA THR A 23 -45.30 -16.18 3.55
C THR A 23 -43.88 -16.46 3.07
N VAL A 24 -43.75 -16.87 1.80
CA VAL A 24 -42.46 -17.10 1.12
C VAL A 24 -42.26 -16.06 0.04
N PHE A 25 -41.14 -15.35 0.09
CA PHE A 25 -40.76 -14.32 -0.87
C PHE A 25 -39.66 -14.81 -1.82
N HIS A 26 -39.91 -14.72 -3.12
CA HIS A 26 -38.86 -14.84 -4.13
C HIS A 26 -38.23 -13.46 -4.33
N SER A 27 -36.96 -13.32 -3.97
CA SER A 27 -36.19 -12.07 -3.96
C SER A 27 -34.94 -12.15 -4.85
N GLY A 28 -34.23 -11.03 -4.95
CA GLY A 28 -32.95 -10.91 -5.66
C GLY A 28 -31.76 -10.59 -4.75
N ASN A 29 -31.85 -10.86 -3.44
CA ASN A 29 -30.82 -10.46 -2.47
C ASN A 29 -29.44 -11.13 -2.71
N PHE A 30 -29.38 -12.20 -3.49
CA PHE A 30 -28.14 -12.87 -3.90
C PHE A 30 -27.25 -12.00 -4.81
N LEU A 31 -27.78 -10.91 -5.38
CA LEU A 31 -27.01 -10.00 -6.23
C LEU A 31 -26.16 -9.04 -5.40
N GLY A 32 -24.89 -9.39 -5.17
CA GLY A 32 -23.92 -8.58 -4.40
C GLY A 32 -23.42 -7.30 -5.09
N GLN A 33 -24.32 -6.45 -5.60
CA GLN A 33 -23.97 -5.24 -6.35
C GLN A 33 -23.18 -4.22 -5.52
N TYR A 34 -23.53 -4.08 -4.24
CA TYR A 34 -22.82 -3.18 -3.31
C TYR A 34 -21.37 -3.61 -3.07
N ILE A 35 -21.12 -4.92 -2.98
CA ILE A 35 -19.76 -5.45 -2.88
C ILE A 35 -18.98 -5.11 -4.15
N ALA A 36 -19.55 -5.36 -5.32
CA ALA A 36 -18.86 -5.13 -6.57
C ALA A 36 -18.43 -3.66 -6.76
N PHE A 37 -19.34 -2.70 -6.50
CA PHE A 37 -18.99 -1.28 -6.57
C PHE A 37 -18.01 -0.86 -5.47
N SER A 38 -18.15 -1.39 -4.25
CA SER A 38 -17.23 -1.07 -3.15
C SER A 38 -15.80 -1.53 -3.46
N MET A 39 -15.66 -2.69 -4.08
CA MET A 39 -14.38 -3.25 -4.50
C MET A 39 -13.76 -2.47 -5.66
N ASP A 40 -14.54 -2.11 -6.68
CA ASP A 40 -14.09 -1.24 -7.79
C ASP A 40 -13.56 0.11 -7.25
N LEU A 41 -14.33 0.78 -6.38
CA LEU A 41 -13.93 2.05 -5.77
C LEU A 41 -12.72 1.91 -4.85
N LEU A 42 -12.59 0.80 -4.10
CA LEU A 42 -11.44 0.55 -3.25
C LEU A 42 -10.16 0.45 -4.09
N ARG A 43 -10.14 -0.35 -5.17
CA ARG A 43 -8.96 -0.45 -6.06
C ARG A 43 -8.60 0.89 -6.68
N HIS A 44 -9.61 1.62 -7.15
CA HIS A 44 -9.40 2.96 -7.70
C HIS A 44 -8.70 3.88 -6.68
N SER A 45 -9.17 3.87 -5.43
CA SER A 45 -8.60 4.67 -4.34
C SER A 45 -7.17 4.24 -4.00
N LEU A 46 -6.87 2.93 -3.99
CA LEU A 46 -5.51 2.42 -3.76
C LEU A 46 -4.54 2.95 -4.83
N GLY A 47 -4.93 2.91 -6.11
CA GLY A 47 -4.12 3.46 -7.20
C GLY A 47 -3.85 4.95 -7.05
N LEU A 48 -4.84 5.73 -6.62
CA LEU A 48 -4.67 7.17 -6.36
C LEU A 48 -3.73 7.45 -5.19
N ILE A 49 -3.83 6.68 -4.10
CA ILE A 49 -2.92 6.80 -2.95
C ILE A 49 -1.49 6.46 -3.38
N ALA A 50 -1.29 5.36 -4.11
CA ALA A 50 0.02 4.97 -4.62
C ALA A 50 0.62 6.07 -5.50
N LYS A 51 -0.16 6.63 -6.44
CA LYS A 51 0.28 7.73 -7.29
C LYS A 51 0.68 8.96 -6.49
N HIS A 52 -0.07 9.30 -5.44
CA HIS A 52 0.27 10.42 -4.56
C HIS A 52 1.62 10.19 -3.87
N ILE A 53 1.83 9.01 -3.29
CA ILE A 53 3.09 8.65 -2.65
C ILE A 53 4.26 8.65 -3.66
N ASP A 54 4.04 8.18 -4.88
CA ASP A 54 5.05 8.17 -5.96
C ASP A 54 5.59 9.57 -6.25
N THR A 55 4.70 10.57 -6.27
CA THR A 55 5.12 11.97 -6.43
C THR A 55 5.95 12.46 -5.25
N GLN A 56 5.67 12.01 -4.02
CA GLN A 56 6.51 12.35 -2.86
C GLN A 56 7.90 11.73 -2.99
N ILE A 57 8.00 10.46 -3.41
CA ILE A 57 9.28 9.79 -3.67
C ILE A 57 10.07 10.56 -4.73
N ALA A 58 9.43 10.98 -5.82
CA ALA A 58 10.06 11.77 -6.87
C ALA A 58 10.65 13.09 -6.33
N LEU A 59 9.95 13.80 -5.44
CA LEU A 59 10.47 15.01 -4.80
C LEU A 59 11.69 14.70 -3.93
N LEU A 60 11.64 13.63 -3.13
CA LEU A 60 12.73 13.25 -2.21
C LEU A 60 14.03 12.92 -2.94
N VAL A 61 13.96 12.20 -4.06
CA VAL A 61 15.16 11.71 -4.76
C VAL A 61 15.81 12.72 -5.71
N SER A 62 15.12 13.84 -6.00
CA SER A 62 15.53 14.84 -6.99
C SER A 62 15.94 16.15 -6.30
N PRO A 63 17.26 16.47 -6.24
CA PRO A 63 17.77 17.68 -5.58
C PRO A 63 17.11 18.97 -6.05
N GLU A 64 16.71 19.01 -7.32
CA GLU A 64 16.03 20.15 -7.96
C GLU A 64 14.68 20.48 -7.31
N PHE A 65 14.05 19.49 -6.67
CA PHE A 65 12.71 19.62 -6.08
C PHE A 65 12.68 19.53 -4.56
N ASN A 66 13.79 19.14 -3.92
CA ASN A 66 13.92 19.12 -2.45
C ASN A 66 14.74 20.30 -1.88
N ASN A 67 14.98 21.34 -2.69
CA ASN A 67 15.81 22.52 -2.37
C ASN A 67 17.26 22.16 -1.99
N ASN A 68 17.82 21.11 -2.60
CA ASN A 68 19.15 20.55 -2.26
C ASN A 68 19.30 20.13 -0.79
N ASN A 69 18.20 19.88 -0.07
CA ASN A 69 18.25 19.39 1.31
C ASN A 69 18.59 17.90 1.40
N LEU A 70 18.34 17.17 0.32
CA LEU A 70 18.61 15.73 0.22
C LEU A 70 19.48 15.44 -1.01
N PRO A 71 20.44 14.51 -0.89
CA PRO A 71 21.33 14.15 -1.98
C PRO A 71 20.59 13.33 -3.06
N PRO A 72 21.11 13.31 -4.31
CA PRO A 72 20.45 12.64 -5.42
C PRO A 72 20.26 11.16 -5.16
N SER A 73 19.04 10.65 -5.40
CA SER A 73 18.67 9.26 -5.12
C SER A 73 18.96 8.81 -3.67
N LEU A 74 19.03 9.75 -2.71
CA LEU A 74 19.22 9.47 -1.28
C LEU A 74 20.50 8.69 -0.96
N ILE A 75 21.59 9.00 -1.65
CA ILE A 75 22.94 8.50 -1.33
C ILE A 75 23.49 9.12 -0.04
N GLU A 76 24.15 8.33 0.80
CA GLU A 76 24.76 8.85 2.03
C GLU A 76 25.96 9.76 1.75
N ASN A 77 26.84 9.34 0.84
CA ASN A 77 28.03 10.10 0.47
C ASN A 77 28.01 10.48 -1.02
N PRO A 78 27.64 11.72 -1.36
CA PRO A 78 27.62 12.21 -2.75
C PRO A 78 28.97 12.21 -3.47
N ASN A 79 30.08 12.19 -2.74
CA ASN A 79 31.43 12.16 -3.33
C ASN A 79 31.85 10.75 -3.77
N ASN A 80 31.04 9.73 -3.48
CA ASN A 80 31.31 8.35 -3.88
C ASN A 80 30.72 8.06 -5.26
N ASN A 81 31.56 8.11 -6.30
CA ASN A 81 31.15 7.97 -7.70
C ASN A 81 30.63 6.58 -8.11
N ILE A 82 30.68 5.57 -7.23
CA ILE A 82 30.18 4.22 -7.51
C ILE A 82 28.85 3.90 -6.81
N GLN A 83 28.30 4.83 -6.01
CA GLN A 83 27.01 4.65 -5.34
C GLN A 83 25.86 5.27 -6.13
N PHE A 84 24.71 4.58 -6.12
CA PHE A 84 23.48 5.04 -6.77
C PHE A 84 22.27 5.18 -5.82
N GLY A 85 22.50 4.99 -4.52
CA GLY A 85 21.49 5.09 -3.46
C GLY A 85 20.26 4.23 -3.74
N LEU A 86 19.09 4.83 -3.62
CA LEU A 86 17.79 4.19 -3.82
C LEU A 86 17.29 4.23 -5.27
N LYS A 87 18.15 4.50 -6.26
CA LYS A 87 17.75 4.59 -7.68
C LYS A 87 17.01 3.35 -8.17
N GLY A 88 17.54 2.16 -7.89
CA GLY A 88 16.90 0.89 -8.29
C GLY A 88 15.56 0.66 -7.58
N LEU A 89 15.46 1.06 -6.31
CA LEU A 89 14.23 0.96 -5.53
C LEU A 89 13.14 1.91 -6.07
N GLN A 90 13.54 3.11 -6.54
CA GLN A 90 12.62 4.02 -7.21
C GLN A 90 12.09 3.42 -8.51
N ILE A 91 12.97 2.83 -9.34
CA ILE A 91 12.54 2.16 -10.58
C ILE A 91 11.51 1.05 -10.27
N CYS A 92 11.70 0.32 -9.18
CA CYS A 92 10.74 -0.68 -8.71
C CYS A 92 9.39 -0.05 -8.29
N ALA A 93 9.40 1.04 -7.51
CA ALA A 93 8.18 1.77 -7.16
C ALA A 93 7.44 2.26 -8.42
N ASN A 94 8.18 2.86 -9.35
CA ASN A 94 7.66 3.41 -10.61
C ASN A 94 7.08 2.34 -11.55
N SER A 95 7.44 1.06 -11.40
CA SER A 95 6.81 -0.04 -12.15
C SER A 95 5.54 -0.58 -11.48
N ILE A 96 5.48 -0.52 -10.15
CA ILE A 96 4.34 -1.01 -9.36
C ILE A 96 3.17 -0.02 -9.38
N MET A 97 3.43 1.28 -9.20
CA MET A 97 2.36 2.29 -9.11
C MET A 97 1.43 2.30 -10.34
N PRO A 98 1.94 2.25 -11.60
CA PRO A 98 1.07 2.17 -12.78
C PRO A 98 0.21 0.90 -12.83
N ILE A 99 0.68 -0.22 -12.29
CA ILE A 99 -0.09 -1.47 -12.20
C ILE A 99 -1.30 -1.26 -11.26
N LEU A 100 -1.10 -0.62 -10.10
CA LEU A 100 -2.19 -0.30 -9.17
C LEU A 100 -3.24 0.62 -9.81
N LEU A 101 -2.82 1.63 -10.57
CA LEU A 101 -3.74 2.48 -11.33
C LEU A 101 -4.51 1.70 -12.40
N HIS A 102 -3.83 0.80 -13.12
CA HIS A 102 -4.47 -0.04 -14.13
C HIS A 102 -5.51 -0.99 -13.52
N GLN A 103 -5.20 -1.60 -12.37
CA GLN A 103 -6.14 -2.44 -11.64
C GLN A 103 -7.31 -1.65 -11.02
N GLY A 104 -7.15 -0.33 -10.87
CA GLY A 104 -8.21 0.59 -10.48
C GLY A 104 -9.35 0.75 -11.50
N ASN A 105 -9.25 0.12 -12.67
CA ASN A 105 -10.37 0.05 -13.62
C ASN A 105 -11.53 -0.78 -13.06
N HIS A 106 -12.75 -0.34 -13.37
CA HIS A 106 -13.98 -0.97 -12.90
C HIS A 106 -14.32 -2.18 -13.76
N ILE A 107 -14.69 -3.31 -13.13
CA ILE A 107 -15.17 -4.51 -13.86
C ILE A 107 -16.69 -4.64 -13.81
N THR A 108 -17.35 -3.95 -12.87
CA THR A 108 -18.80 -4.00 -12.66
C THR A 108 -19.63 -3.70 -13.91
N HIS A 109 -19.16 -2.82 -14.79
CA HIS A 109 -19.86 -2.45 -16.03
C HIS A 109 -19.67 -3.44 -17.18
N LEU A 110 -18.79 -4.44 -17.02
CA LEU A 110 -18.45 -5.45 -18.03
C LEU A 110 -19.22 -6.76 -17.82
N TYR A 111 -20.33 -6.73 -17.06
CA TYR A 111 -21.14 -7.92 -16.82
C TYR A 111 -21.73 -8.47 -18.14
N PRO A 112 -21.69 -9.79 -18.37
CA PRO A 112 -22.26 -10.39 -19.57
C PRO A 112 -23.79 -10.47 -19.44
N THR A 113 -24.51 -9.86 -20.38
CA THR A 113 -25.98 -9.83 -20.42
C THR A 113 -26.63 -11.14 -20.84
N HIS A 114 -25.84 -12.13 -21.27
CA HIS A 114 -26.27 -13.45 -21.72
C HIS A 114 -25.95 -14.56 -20.70
N ALA A 115 -25.63 -14.20 -19.47
CA ALA A 115 -25.28 -15.18 -18.44
C ALA A 115 -26.45 -16.13 -18.14
N GLU A 116 -26.11 -17.40 -17.94
CA GLU A 116 -27.02 -18.45 -17.48
C GLU A 116 -28.34 -18.49 -18.29
N GLN A 117 -28.22 -18.84 -19.58
CA GLN A 117 -29.36 -18.93 -20.50
C GLN A 117 -30.24 -17.66 -20.55
N TYR A 118 -29.63 -16.47 -20.41
CA TYR A 118 -30.30 -15.16 -20.34
C TYR A 118 -31.18 -14.92 -19.10
N ASN A 119 -31.24 -15.86 -18.15
CA ASN A 119 -31.95 -15.67 -16.90
C ASN A 119 -31.25 -14.65 -16.00
N GLN A 120 -29.91 -14.63 -16.01
CA GLN A 120 -29.09 -13.67 -15.24
C GLN A 120 -28.59 -12.52 -16.12
N ASN A 121 -29.52 -11.87 -16.83
CA ASN A 121 -29.21 -10.79 -17.76
C ASN A 121 -28.60 -9.53 -17.12
N ILE A 122 -28.67 -9.42 -15.79
CA ILE A 122 -27.84 -8.55 -14.96
C ILE A 122 -27.08 -9.40 -13.94
N ASN A 123 -25.82 -9.06 -13.69
CA ASN A 123 -25.04 -9.65 -12.62
C ASN A 123 -23.95 -8.65 -12.19
N SER A 124 -23.45 -8.81 -10.97
CA SER A 124 -22.65 -7.76 -10.33
C SER A 124 -21.16 -7.82 -10.66
N GLN A 125 -20.65 -8.97 -11.10
CA GLN A 125 -19.21 -9.27 -11.12
C GLN A 125 -18.55 -9.13 -9.73
N SER A 126 -19.30 -9.23 -8.64
CA SER A 126 -18.81 -9.00 -7.27
C SER A 126 -17.63 -9.88 -6.90
N PHE A 127 -17.68 -11.16 -7.25
CA PHE A 127 -16.60 -12.10 -6.97
C PHE A 127 -15.31 -11.74 -7.73
N ALA A 128 -15.42 -11.45 -9.03
CA ALA A 128 -14.28 -11.04 -9.84
C ALA A 128 -13.67 -9.71 -9.34
N SER A 129 -14.53 -8.72 -9.04
CA SER A 129 -14.09 -7.44 -8.47
C SER A 129 -13.40 -7.63 -7.11
N SER A 130 -13.91 -8.52 -6.25
CA SER A 130 -13.28 -8.82 -4.95
C SER A 130 -11.89 -9.45 -5.11
N ASN A 131 -11.73 -10.41 -6.03
CA ASN A 131 -10.42 -11.03 -6.29
C ASN A 131 -9.39 -10.05 -6.88
N LEU A 132 -9.83 -9.18 -7.80
CA LEU A 132 -8.97 -8.10 -8.30
C LEU A 132 -8.54 -7.18 -7.15
N THR A 133 -9.44 -6.92 -6.21
CA THR A 133 -9.17 -6.01 -5.08
C THR A 133 -8.21 -6.62 -4.09
N TRP A 134 -8.36 -7.91 -3.80
CA TRP A 134 -7.40 -8.67 -3.03
C TRP A 134 -5.99 -8.55 -3.62
N ASN A 135 -5.85 -8.78 -4.94
CA ASN A 135 -4.56 -8.65 -5.61
C ASN A 135 -3.98 -7.22 -5.54
N SER A 136 -4.81 -6.19 -5.72
CA SER A 136 -4.37 -4.79 -5.57
C SER A 136 -3.90 -4.48 -4.15
N ILE A 137 -4.52 -5.06 -3.12
CA ILE A 137 -4.07 -4.92 -1.73
C ILE A 137 -2.68 -5.54 -1.54
N GLU A 138 -2.45 -6.75 -2.07
CA GLU A 138 -1.14 -7.41 -2.00
C GLU A 138 -0.03 -6.60 -2.69
N ILE A 139 -0.31 -6.05 -3.87
CA ILE A 139 0.61 -5.18 -4.59
C ILE A 139 0.84 -3.86 -3.81
N MET A 140 -0.21 -3.30 -3.21
CA MET A 140 -0.11 -2.08 -2.41
C MET A 140 0.79 -2.26 -1.18
N LYS A 141 0.78 -3.43 -0.53
CA LYS A 141 1.68 -3.71 0.61
C LYS A 141 3.15 -3.65 0.19
N HIS A 142 3.50 -4.18 -0.98
CA HIS A 142 4.85 -4.05 -1.54
C HIS A 142 5.22 -2.59 -1.79
N TYR A 143 4.28 -1.82 -2.37
CA TYR A 143 4.49 -0.40 -2.63
C TYR A 143 4.68 0.41 -1.34
N LEU A 144 3.90 0.13 -0.30
CA LEU A 144 4.04 0.76 1.02
C LEU A 144 5.36 0.40 1.70
N ALA A 145 5.79 -0.87 1.62
CA ALA A 145 7.10 -1.31 2.14
C ALA A 145 8.26 -0.52 1.49
N ILE A 146 8.23 -0.38 0.17
CA ILE A 146 9.21 0.45 -0.57
C ILE A 146 9.15 1.91 -0.08
N SER A 147 7.96 2.46 0.06
CA SER A 147 7.74 3.86 0.48
C SER A 147 8.26 4.13 1.89
N LEU A 148 8.15 3.16 2.80
CA LEU A 148 8.70 3.25 4.16
C LEU A 148 10.23 3.33 4.15
N ILE A 149 10.91 2.56 3.29
CA ILE A 149 12.37 2.64 3.14
C ILE A 149 12.78 4.04 2.65
N PHE A 150 12.07 4.59 1.66
CA PHE A 150 12.29 5.96 1.19
C PHE A 150 12.12 6.99 2.30
N ALA A 151 11.07 6.86 3.11
CA ALA A 151 10.78 7.78 4.21
C ALA A 151 11.88 7.75 5.29
N ILE A 152 12.29 6.57 5.74
CA ILE A 152 13.33 6.40 6.77
C ILE A 152 14.67 6.95 6.28
N GLN A 153 15.11 6.55 5.09
CA GLN A 153 16.38 7.04 4.54
C GLN A 153 16.37 8.56 4.37
N SER A 154 15.27 9.11 3.87
CA SER A 154 15.15 10.55 3.63
C SER A 154 15.23 11.36 4.92
N ILE A 155 14.53 10.92 5.99
CA ILE A 155 14.53 11.68 7.23
C ILE A 155 15.88 11.63 7.95
N GLU A 156 16.62 10.53 7.82
CA GLU A 156 17.97 10.39 8.36
C GLU A 156 18.96 11.27 7.64
N LEU A 157 18.93 11.30 6.31
CA LEU A 157 19.77 12.20 5.53
C LEU A 157 19.42 13.66 5.80
N LYS A 158 18.14 13.99 5.95
CA LYS A 158 17.73 15.34 6.34
C LYS A 158 18.28 15.72 7.72
N THR A 159 18.21 14.80 8.68
CA THR A 159 18.78 14.98 10.02
C THR A 159 20.28 15.23 9.95
N PHE A 160 21.01 14.47 9.13
CA PHE A 160 22.44 14.67 8.95
C PHE A 160 22.78 16.01 8.31
N THR A 161 22.07 16.40 7.25
CA THR A 161 22.27 17.71 6.59
C THR A 161 22.10 18.87 7.59
N GLU A 162 21.14 18.77 8.51
CA GLU A 162 20.79 19.86 9.42
C GLU A 162 21.57 19.85 10.75
N PHE A 163 21.87 18.66 11.29
CA PHE A 163 22.44 18.49 12.62
C PHE A 163 23.77 17.73 12.66
N GLN A 164 24.30 17.30 11.50
CA GLN A 164 25.58 16.59 11.36
C GLN A 164 25.65 15.28 12.16
N ASN A 165 24.50 14.61 12.34
CA ASN A 165 24.37 13.29 12.97
C ASN A 165 23.11 12.57 12.43
N TYR A 166 22.99 11.27 12.71
CA TYR A 166 21.83 10.46 12.32
C TYR A 166 20.84 10.21 13.46
N ASN A 167 20.84 11.03 14.52
CA ASN A 167 19.92 10.89 15.65
C ASN A 167 18.51 11.43 15.33
N THR A 168 17.86 10.85 14.31
CA THR A 168 16.55 11.24 13.79
C THR A 168 15.48 11.31 14.88
N ARG A 169 15.55 10.41 15.86
CA ARG A 169 14.56 10.32 16.95
C ARG A 169 14.51 11.57 17.82
N ALA A 170 15.58 12.36 17.88
CA ALA A 170 15.61 13.61 18.63
C ALA A 170 14.81 14.73 17.94
N TYR A 171 14.58 14.63 16.63
CA TYR A 171 13.97 15.68 15.81
C TYR A 171 12.65 15.25 15.16
N LEU A 172 12.34 13.96 15.17
CA LEU A 172 11.09 13.40 14.67
C LEU A 172 9.93 13.68 15.63
N SER A 173 8.75 13.96 15.07
CA SER A 173 7.51 14.06 15.86
C SER A 173 7.35 12.83 16.77
N PRO A 174 7.03 13.00 18.07
CA PRO A 174 6.88 11.88 19.00
C PRO A 174 5.93 10.78 18.52
N LYS A 175 4.92 11.14 17.72
CA LYS A 175 3.96 10.19 17.14
C LYS A 175 4.55 9.25 16.09
N LEU A 176 5.65 9.63 15.43
CA LEU A 176 6.30 8.84 14.38
C LEU A 176 7.48 8.02 14.89
N ILE A 177 7.96 8.28 16.11
CA ILE A 177 9.06 7.52 16.72
C ILE A 177 8.74 6.02 16.86
N PRO A 178 7.51 5.59 17.26
CA PRO A 178 7.18 4.17 17.31
C PRO A 178 7.35 3.49 15.95
N LEU A 179 6.75 4.06 14.89
CA LEU A 179 6.88 3.54 13.53
C LEU A 179 8.35 3.47 13.10
N TYR A 180 9.14 4.53 13.29
CA TYR A 180 10.56 4.54 12.95
C TYR A 180 11.32 3.38 13.62
N LYS A 181 11.11 3.14 14.93
CA LYS A 181 11.75 2.04 15.66
C LYS A 181 11.30 0.67 15.16
N THR A 182 9.99 0.50 14.96
CA THR A 182 9.41 -0.74 14.46
C THR A 182 9.97 -1.13 13.10
N ILE A 183 10.20 -0.18 12.19
CA ILE A 183 10.85 -0.48 10.91
C ILE A 183 12.26 -1.04 11.13
N TYR A 184 13.08 -0.41 11.97
CA TYR A 184 14.43 -0.93 12.28
C TYR A 184 14.40 -2.32 12.90
N GLU A 185 13.47 -2.57 13.83
CA GLU A 185 13.28 -3.88 14.45
C GLU A 185 12.94 -4.96 13.42
N ILE A 186 11.99 -4.69 12.51
CA ILE A 186 11.59 -5.61 11.44
C ILE A 186 12.76 -5.89 10.50
N LEU A 187 13.50 -4.85 10.11
CA LEU A 187 14.65 -4.99 9.21
C LEU A 187 15.82 -5.74 9.86
N GLY A 188 15.84 -5.82 11.20
CA GLY A 188 16.93 -6.42 11.97
C GLY A 188 18.19 -5.55 11.96
N CYS A 189 17.99 -4.23 11.90
CA CYS A 189 19.06 -3.24 11.87
C CYS A 189 19.16 -2.52 13.22
N GLU A 190 20.38 -2.11 13.58
CA GLU A 190 20.58 -1.24 14.74
C GLU A 190 20.47 0.23 14.32
N ILE A 191 19.69 0.99 15.10
CA ILE A 191 19.62 2.45 14.96
C ILE A 191 20.98 3.03 15.39
N SER A 192 21.58 3.85 14.52
CA SER A 192 22.90 4.44 14.74
C SER A 192 22.82 5.95 14.61
N GLU A 193 23.66 6.67 15.37
CA GLU A 193 23.85 8.12 15.21
C GLU A 193 24.95 8.45 14.19
N GLN A 194 25.69 7.43 13.72
CA GLN A 194 26.87 7.56 12.88
C GLN A 194 26.63 7.14 11.42
N LYS A 195 25.55 6.39 11.14
CA LYS A 195 25.18 5.99 9.77
C LYS A 195 23.65 5.95 9.61
N PRO A 196 23.14 6.20 8.40
CA PRO A 196 21.73 6.00 8.09
C PRO A 196 21.44 4.51 7.87
N LEU A 197 20.18 4.18 7.60
CA LEU A 197 19.72 2.85 7.24
C LEU A 197 20.51 2.28 6.05
N ILE A 198 20.75 3.09 5.03
CA ILE A 198 21.44 2.70 3.79
C ILE A 198 22.66 3.58 3.61
N ARG A 199 23.83 3.03 3.94
CA ARG A 199 25.13 3.69 3.72
C ARG A 199 25.77 3.27 2.41
N TYR A 200 25.88 1.97 2.17
CA TYR A 200 26.37 1.40 0.91
C TYR A 200 25.39 0.35 0.40
N ILE A 201 25.01 0.38 -0.88
CA ILE A 201 24.03 -0.59 -1.42
C ILE A 201 24.51 -2.04 -1.26
N HIS A 202 25.81 -2.32 -1.34
CA HIS A 202 26.35 -3.68 -1.25
C HIS A 202 26.34 -4.27 0.17
N GLU A 203 26.06 -3.47 1.20
CA GLU A 203 25.98 -3.94 2.59
C GLU A 203 24.63 -4.61 2.91
N GLN A 204 23.61 -4.41 2.07
CA GLN A 204 22.27 -4.95 2.30
C GLN A 204 21.53 -5.27 1.00
N SER A 205 20.57 -6.19 1.10
CA SER A 205 19.67 -6.55 0.01
C SER A 205 18.34 -5.80 0.19
N LEU A 206 18.06 -4.82 -0.68
CA LEU A 206 16.85 -3.99 -0.56
C LEU A 206 15.56 -4.80 -0.78
N ASP A 207 15.61 -5.82 -1.61
CA ASP A 207 14.55 -6.83 -1.77
C ASP A 207 14.27 -7.57 -0.45
N SER A 208 15.30 -7.95 0.31
CA SER A 208 15.12 -8.55 1.64
C SER A 208 14.43 -7.59 2.61
N TYR A 209 14.76 -6.29 2.57
CA TYR A 209 14.07 -5.28 3.39
C TYR A 209 12.60 -5.15 2.99
N VAL A 210 12.31 -5.08 1.69
CA VAL A 210 10.94 -5.05 1.18
C VAL A 210 10.18 -6.29 1.64
N HIS A 211 10.75 -7.49 1.51
CA HIS A 211 10.10 -8.74 1.94
C HIS A 211 9.78 -8.75 3.44
N LYS A 212 10.73 -8.39 4.31
CA LYS A 212 10.48 -8.34 5.76
C LYS A 212 9.34 -7.38 6.13
N LEU A 213 9.29 -6.22 5.49
CA LEU A 213 8.22 -5.24 5.71
C LEU A 213 6.88 -5.73 5.16
N VAL A 214 6.87 -6.38 4.00
CA VAL A 214 5.67 -7.01 3.43
C VAL A 214 5.16 -8.13 4.32
N ASP A 215 6.04 -8.96 4.89
CA ASP A 215 5.68 -10.03 5.81
C ASP A 215 4.99 -9.49 7.08
N ASP A 216 5.50 -8.38 7.64
CA ASP A 216 4.83 -7.70 8.76
C ASP A 216 3.49 -7.09 8.35
N LEU A 217 3.39 -6.44 7.18
CA LEU A 217 2.13 -5.90 6.65
C LEU A 217 1.09 -6.98 6.31
N ASN A 218 1.55 -8.20 6.02
CA ASN A 218 0.69 -9.36 5.80
C ASN A 218 0.22 -10.00 7.10
N ASN A 219 0.89 -9.73 8.22
CA ASN A 219 0.50 -10.22 9.52
C ASN A 219 -0.65 -9.36 10.10
N PRO A 220 -1.83 -9.93 10.42
CA PRO A 220 -2.90 -9.19 11.08
C PRO A 220 -2.49 -8.57 12.42
N ASN A 221 -1.46 -9.13 13.06
CA ASN A 221 -0.85 -8.63 14.29
C ASN A 221 0.47 -7.89 14.05
N GLY A 222 0.76 -7.51 12.81
CA GLY A 222 1.96 -6.80 12.38
C GLY A 222 2.21 -5.55 13.20
N SER A 223 3.49 -5.29 13.43
CA SER A 223 3.93 -4.20 14.31
C SER A 223 3.76 -2.85 13.65
N ILE A 224 3.88 -2.77 12.31
CA ILE A 224 3.71 -1.51 11.55
C ILE A 224 2.34 -0.90 11.84
N LEU A 225 1.26 -1.68 11.69
CA LEU A 225 -0.10 -1.17 11.90
C LEU A 225 -0.38 -0.77 13.36
N LYS A 226 0.29 -1.39 14.34
CA LYS A 226 0.18 -1.06 15.77
C LYS A 226 0.98 0.18 16.16
N SER A 227 1.92 0.60 15.33
CA SER A 227 2.85 1.70 15.59
C SER A 227 2.38 3.07 15.07
N ILE A 228 1.21 3.09 14.40
CA ILE A 228 0.54 4.27 13.83
C ILE A 228 -0.64 4.64 14.73
#